data_AF-W2SUJ9-F1
#
_entry.id   AF-W2SUJ9-F1
#
_cell.length_a   1.000
_cell.length_b   1.000
_cell.length_c   1.000
_cell.angle_alpha   90.00
_cell.angle_beta   90.00
_cell.angle_gamma   90.00
#
_symmetry.space_group_name_H-M   'P 1'
#
loop_
_entity.id
_entity.type
_entity.pdbx_description
1 polymer ?
#
loop_
_entity_poly.entity_id
_entity_poly.type
_entity_poly.pdbx_seq_one_letter_code
_entity_poly.pdbx_strand_id
1 'polypeptide(L)'
;MSSEVVFVMERAVFTPNEICGAFIKDCGVSVFPFHVMWNISIPGNKPPVKPWPQIQDNKPTYKFLHLSDIHIDRQYAVGSEAYCELDDALGTYALCCRDYSADASSTRTKTKPIYVPAGPWGMPYACDLPYQTFEAALKQISGAHTD
;
A
#
# COMPACT_ATOMS: atom_id res chain seq x y z
N MET A 1 7.11 -14.51 2.98
CA MET A 1 6.39 -14.67 1.70
C MET A 1 6.30 -16.12 1.26
N SER A 2 7.41 -16.88 1.15
CA SER A 2 7.35 -18.24 0.58
C SER A 2 6.46 -19.19 1.37
N SER A 3 6.46 -19.13 2.71
CA SER A 3 5.61 -20.01 3.54
C SER A 3 4.13 -19.64 3.46
N GLU A 4 3.80 -18.35 3.43
CA GLU A 4 2.41 -17.89 3.32
C GLU A 4 1.84 -18.21 1.93
N VAL A 5 2.65 -18.03 0.88
CA VAL A 5 2.28 -18.38 -0.50
C VAL A 5 2.02 -19.88 -0.61
N VAL A 6 2.90 -20.72 -0.07
CA VAL A 6 2.69 -22.17 -0.02
C VAL A 6 1.43 -22.52 0.77
N PHE A 7 1.24 -21.91 1.94
CA PHE A 7 0.06 -22.14 2.78
C PHE A 7 -1.26 -21.85 2.05
N VAL A 8 -1.32 -20.73 1.31
CA VAL A 8 -2.50 -20.35 0.52
C VAL A 8 -2.68 -21.29 -0.66
N MET A 9 -1.61 -21.60 -1.40
CA MET A 9 -1.69 -22.51 -2.55
C MET A 9 -2.19 -23.90 -2.13
N GLU A 10 -1.68 -24.47 -1.03
CA GLU A 10 -2.13 -25.75 -0.48
C GLU A 10 -3.62 -25.77 -0.12
N ARG A 11 -4.18 -24.62 0.30
CA ARG A 11 -5.55 -24.53 0.83
C ARG A 11 -6.57 -23.99 -0.16
N ALA A 12 -6.14 -23.33 -1.22
CA ALA A 12 -7.02 -22.66 -2.18
C ALA A 12 -6.87 -23.17 -3.61
N VAL A 13 -5.67 -23.65 -4.01
CA VAL A 13 -5.40 -24.03 -5.41
C VAL A 13 -5.16 -25.53 -5.54
N PHE A 14 -4.41 -26.13 -4.61
CA PHE A 14 -3.99 -27.53 -4.67
C PHE A 14 -4.84 -28.47 -3.79
N THR A 15 -6.11 -28.12 -3.56
CA THR A 15 -7.01 -29.01 -2.84
C THR A 15 -7.44 -30.18 -3.74
N PRO A 16 -7.76 -31.35 -3.17
CA PRO A 16 -8.26 -32.48 -3.97
C PRO A 16 -9.50 -32.13 -4.81
N ASN A 17 -10.41 -31.29 -4.30
CA ASN A 17 -11.62 -30.87 -5.02
C ASN A 17 -11.30 -29.96 -6.21
N GLU A 18 -10.34 -29.04 -6.07
CA GLU A 18 -9.89 -28.16 -7.16
C GLU A 18 -9.21 -28.96 -8.26
N ILE A 19 -8.23 -29.80 -7.89
CA ILE A 19 -7.48 -30.59 -8.86
C ILE A 19 -8.39 -31.61 -9.53
N CYS A 20 -9.16 -32.39 -8.76
CA CYS A 20 -9.99 -33.43 -9.36
C CYS A 20 -11.17 -32.85 -10.16
N GLY A 21 -11.81 -31.78 -9.66
CA GLY A 21 -12.89 -31.11 -10.35
C GLY A 21 -12.48 -30.43 -11.66
N ALA A 22 -11.21 -30.04 -11.81
CA ALA A 22 -10.69 -29.47 -13.05
C ALA A 22 -10.46 -30.52 -14.16
N PHE A 23 -10.09 -31.75 -13.81
CA PHE A 23 -9.65 -32.76 -14.78
C PHE A 23 -10.56 -33.99 -14.91
N ILE A 24 -11.37 -34.31 -13.90
CA ILE A 24 -12.21 -35.51 -13.86
C ILE A 24 -13.67 -35.11 -13.68
N LYS A 25 -14.51 -35.56 -14.61
CA LYS A 25 -15.96 -35.32 -14.57
C LYS A 25 -16.56 -35.90 -13.27
N ASP A 26 -17.38 -35.11 -12.59
CA ASP A 26 -18.12 -35.48 -11.37
C ASP A 26 -17.25 -35.88 -10.16
N CYS A 27 -15.96 -35.50 -10.13
CA CYS A 27 -15.05 -35.80 -9.00
C CYS A 27 -14.97 -34.68 -7.94
N GLY A 28 -15.36 -33.46 -8.30
CA GLY A 28 -15.28 -32.29 -7.43
C GLY A 28 -15.77 -31.05 -8.15
N VAL A 29 -15.79 -29.92 -7.44
CA VAL A 29 -16.10 -28.61 -8.01
C VAL A 29 -14.83 -27.77 -7.91
N SER A 30 -14.23 -27.46 -9.05
CA SER A 30 -13.15 -26.49 -9.11
C SER A 30 -13.74 -25.08 -9.16
N VAL A 31 -13.30 -24.23 -8.25
CA VAL A 31 -13.80 -22.90 -7.96
C VAL A 31 -12.69 -21.91 -8.27
N PHE A 32 -12.64 -21.40 -9.50
CA PHE A 32 -11.64 -20.39 -9.86
C PHE A 32 -12.01 -19.04 -9.25
N PRO A 33 -11.25 -18.51 -8.26
CA PRO A 33 -11.71 -17.37 -7.46
C PRO A 33 -11.98 -16.10 -8.27
N PHE A 34 -11.32 -15.91 -9.41
CA PHE A 34 -11.54 -14.75 -10.29
C PHE A 34 -12.81 -14.85 -11.15
N HIS A 35 -13.52 -15.98 -11.15
CA HIS A 35 -14.74 -16.20 -11.94
C HIS A 35 -15.97 -16.51 -11.08
N VAL A 36 -15.79 -16.59 -9.77
CA VAL A 36 -16.88 -16.94 -8.86
C VAL A 36 -17.68 -15.69 -8.53
N MET A 37 -18.92 -15.68 -9.01
CA MET A 37 -19.90 -14.67 -8.62
C MET A 37 -20.59 -15.12 -7.34
N TRP A 38 -20.54 -14.27 -6.31
CA TRP A 38 -21.26 -14.47 -5.07
C TRP A 38 -22.24 -13.30 -4.88
N ASN A 39 -23.41 -13.61 -4.33
CA ASN A 39 -24.45 -12.63 -4.08
C ASN A 39 -24.48 -12.25 -2.60
N ILE A 40 -24.72 -10.97 -2.34
CA ILE A 40 -25.04 -10.47 -1.00
C ILE A 40 -26.55 -10.30 -0.91
N SER A 41 -27.19 -11.08 -0.05
CA SER A 41 -28.60 -10.88 0.25
C SER A 41 -28.79 -9.62 1.09
N ILE A 42 -29.34 -8.58 0.49
CA ILE A 42 -29.71 -7.35 1.20
C ILE A 42 -31.04 -7.60 1.89
N PRO A 43 -31.16 -7.37 3.21
CA PRO A 43 -32.44 -7.50 3.90
C PRO A 43 -33.48 -6.54 3.29
N GLY A 44 -34.74 -6.96 3.32
CA GLY A 44 -35.86 -6.17 2.82
C GLY A 44 -36.11 -4.89 3.64
N ASN A 45 -37.29 -4.28 3.42
CA ASN A 45 -37.70 -3.03 4.10
C ASN A 45 -36.81 -1.82 3.76
N LYS A 46 -36.35 -1.72 2.50
CA LYS A 46 -35.68 -0.52 2.01
C LYS A 46 -36.59 0.70 2.23
N PRO A 47 -36.18 1.69 3.04
CA PRO A 47 -36.99 2.87 3.26
C PRO A 47 -37.14 3.69 1.98
N PRO A 48 -38.19 4.51 1.84
CA PRO A 48 -38.30 5.46 0.75
C PRO A 48 -37.05 6.35 0.66
N VAL A 49 -36.55 6.55 -0.55
CA VAL A 49 -35.39 7.43 -0.78
C VAL A 49 -35.79 8.86 -0.40
N LYS A 50 -35.07 9.44 0.55
CA LYS A 50 -35.25 10.84 0.95
C LYS A 50 -34.11 11.67 0.36
N PRO A 51 -34.41 12.87 -0.18
CA PRO A 51 -33.36 13.79 -0.60
C PRO A 51 -32.52 14.23 0.61
N TRP A 52 -31.27 14.62 0.36
CA TRP A 52 -30.43 15.21 1.40
C TRP A 52 -31.12 16.46 1.97
N PRO A 53 -31.22 16.58 3.31
CA PRO A 53 -31.86 17.72 3.92
C PRO A 53 -31.09 19.01 3.58
N GLN A 54 -31.83 20.09 3.33
CA GLN A 54 -31.23 21.42 3.25
C GLN A 54 -30.78 21.83 4.66
N ILE A 55 -29.49 22.08 4.82
CA ILE A 55 -28.94 22.57 6.07
C ILE A 55 -29.22 24.07 6.14
N GLN A 56 -29.95 24.51 7.18
CA GLN A 56 -30.17 25.93 7.42
C GLN A 56 -28.85 26.64 7.71
N ASP A 57 -28.77 27.92 7.37
CA ASP A 57 -27.62 28.75 7.70
C ASP A 57 -27.37 28.77 9.23
N ASN A 58 -26.10 28.95 9.62
CA ASN A 58 -25.64 29.07 11.01
C ASN A 58 -25.81 27.82 11.91
N LYS A 59 -25.88 26.62 11.33
CA LYS A 59 -25.78 25.37 12.11
C LYS A 59 -24.34 25.13 12.57
N PRO A 60 -24.13 24.51 13.75
CA PRO A 60 -22.79 24.11 14.18
C PRO A 60 -22.22 23.09 13.21
N THR A 61 -20.93 23.23 12.91
CA THR A 61 -20.19 22.32 12.05
C THR A 61 -19.21 21.49 12.88
N TYR A 62 -18.90 20.29 12.40
CA TYR A 62 -17.83 19.46 12.94
C TYR A 62 -16.63 19.53 12.01
N LYS A 63 -15.44 19.54 12.58
CA LYS A 63 -14.19 19.40 11.85
C LYS A 63 -13.65 17.99 12.07
N PHE A 64 -13.26 17.33 10.98
CA PHE A 64 -12.68 15.99 11.01
C PHE A 64 -11.32 16.02 10.34
N LEU A 65 -10.30 15.54 11.07
CA LEU A 65 -8.98 15.27 10.49
C LEU A 65 -8.99 13.85 9.92
N HIS A 66 -8.64 13.71 8.65
CA HIS A 66 -8.49 12.42 7.98
C HIS A 66 -7.07 12.32 7.41
N LEU A 67 -6.30 11.37 7.91
CA LEU A 67 -4.96 11.04 7.43
C LEU A 67 -4.98 9.61 6.88
N SER A 68 -4.36 9.40 5.72
CA SER A 68 -4.21 8.10 5.08
C SER A 68 -2.82 8.00 4.46
N ASP A 69 -2.34 6.77 4.26
CA ASP A 69 -1.14 6.47 3.48
C ASP A 69 0.11 7.26 3.93
N ILE A 70 0.31 7.40 5.24
CA ILE A 70 1.40 8.21 5.81
C ILE A 70 2.77 7.65 5.41
N HIS A 71 2.92 6.33 5.27
CA HIS A 71 4.12 5.67 4.77
C HIS A 71 5.43 6.24 5.33
N ILE A 72 5.69 6.01 6.62
CA ILE A 72 6.90 6.49 7.30
C ILE A 72 8.05 5.53 7.05
N ASP A 73 9.11 6.03 6.43
CA ASP A 73 10.37 5.32 6.27
C ASP A 73 11.35 5.65 7.40
N ARG A 74 11.56 4.68 8.29
CA ARG A 74 12.56 4.78 9.37
C ARG A 74 14.01 4.67 8.87
N GLN A 75 14.22 4.24 7.62
CA GLN A 75 15.52 4.11 6.99
C GLN A 75 15.79 5.24 5.99
N TYR A 76 14.91 6.26 5.92
CA TYR A 76 15.11 7.39 5.03
C TYR A 76 16.46 8.06 5.33
N ALA A 77 17.32 8.13 4.33
CA ALA A 77 18.67 8.64 4.43
C ALA A 77 18.82 9.90 3.57
N VAL A 78 18.94 11.06 4.22
CA VAL A 78 19.17 12.34 3.53
C VAL A 78 20.46 12.26 2.72
N GLY A 79 20.41 12.70 1.46
CA GLY A 79 21.53 12.67 0.52
C GLY A 79 21.72 11.34 -0.21
N SER A 80 21.03 10.27 0.16
CA SER A 80 21.03 9.00 -0.59
C SER A 80 20.36 9.15 -1.96
N GLU A 81 20.53 8.17 -2.85
CA GLU A 81 19.92 8.21 -4.18
C GLU A 81 18.39 8.09 -4.11
N ALA A 82 17.70 9.08 -4.68
CA ALA A 82 16.25 9.11 -4.78
C ALA A 82 15.74 8.46 -6.08
N TYR A 83 16.57 8.39 -7.13
CA TYR A 83 16.23 7.79 -8.42
C TYR A 83 16.93 6.45 -8.63
N CYS A 84 16.68 5.52 -7.71
CA CYS A 84 17.34 4.21 -7.67
C CYS A 84 16.60 3.09 -8.43
N GLU A 85 15.38 3.33 -8.92
CA GLU A 85 14.55 2.31 -9.57
C GLU A 85 15.20 1.76 -10.85
N LEU A 86 15.95 2.60 -11.57
CA LEU A 86 16.65 2.23 -12.79
C LEU A 86 18.05 1.66 -12.52
N ASP A 87 18.36 1.30 -11.28
CA ASP A 87 19.74 0.96 -10.95
C ASP A 87 20.23 -0.39 -11.46
N ASP A 88 19.32 -1.25 -11.93
CA ASP A 88 19.61 -2.50 -12.64
C ASP A 88 18.61 -2.70 -13.79
N ALA A 89 18.99 -3.50 -14.78
CA ALA A 89 18.19 -3.81 -15.98
C ALA A 89 16.85 -4.51 -15.67
N LEU A 90 16.67 -5.00 -14.44
CA LEU A 90 15.44 -5.63 -13.95
C LEU A 90 14.63 -4.74 -12.97
N GLY A 91 15.11 -3.53 -12.65
CA GLY A 91 14.51 -2.67 -11.62
C GLY A 91 14.72 -3.22 -10.21
N THR A 92 15.74 -2.73 -9.50
CA THR A 92 16.24 -3.39 -8.28
C THR A 92 15.44 -3.05 -7.02
N TYR A 93 15.16 -1.76 -6.84
CA TYR A 93 14.62 -1.23 -5.61
C TYR A 93 13.25 -0.66 -5.88
N ALA A 94 12.23 -1.23 -5.22
CA ALA A 94 10.88 -0.68 -5.22
C ALA A 94 10.75 0.56 -4.31
N LEU A 95 11.79 0.88 -3.53
CA LEU A 95 11.83 2.02 -2.62
C LEU A 95 13.26 2.59 -2.55
N CYS A 96 13.39 3.88 -2.81
CA CYS A 96 14.61 4.67 -2.83
C CYS A 96 14.74 5.55 -1.57
N CYS A 97 15.68 6.51 -1.60
CA CYS A 97 15.98 7.40 -0.48
C CYS A 97 16.46 6.67 0.79
N ARG A 98 17.07 5.49 0.64
CA ARG A 98 17.70 4.72 1.71
C ARG A 98 19.17 4.49 1.41
N ASP A 99 19.94 4.20 2.45
CA ASP A 99 21.31 3.75 2.29
C ASP A 99 21.37 2.23 2.05
N TYR A 100 21.63 1.85 0.81
CA TYR A 100 21.81 0.45 0.37
C TYR A 100 23.30 0.04 0.28
N SER A 101 24.24 0.82 0.83
CA SER A 101 25.68 0.53 0.75
C SER A 101 26.09 -0.81 1.40
N ALA A 102 25.34 -1.26 2.41
CA ALA A 102 25.50 -2.56 3.05
C ALA A 102 24.93 -3.72 2.23
N ASP A 103 24.05 -3.42 1.28
CA ASP A 103 23.31 -4.37 0.46
C ASP A 103 24.18 -4.78 -0.74
N ALA A 104 25.38 -5.29 -0.51
CA ALA A 104 26.29 -5.72 -1.58
C ALA A 104 26.00 -7.19 -1.96
N SER A 105 25.16 -7.40 -2.97
CA SER A 105 25.15 -8.67 -3.74
C SER A 105 26.37 -8.66 -4.66
N SER A 106 26.86 -9.82 -5.04
CA SER A 106 28.06 -9.97 -5.89
C SER A 106 28.00 -9.25 -7.25
N THR A 107 26.84 -8.73 -7.65
CA THR A 107 26.62 -7.90 -8.86
C THR A 107 26.56 -6.39 -8.57
N ARG A 108 26.53 -5.96 -7.31
CA ARG A 108 26.28 -4.57 -6.89
C ARG A 108 27.62 -3.84 -6.67
N THR A 109 28.13 -3.16 -7.69
CA THR A 109 29.29 -2.28 -7.52
C THR A 109 28.91 -1.11 -6.61
N LYS A 110 29.61 -1.00 -5.47
CA LYS A 110 29.49 0.05 -4.43
C LYS A 110 29.82 1.49 -4.92
N THR A 111 29.82 1.73 -6.23
CA THR A 111 30.44 2.89 -6.87
C THR A 111 29.49 3.66 -7.79
N LYS A 112 28.18 3.41 -7.74
CA LYS A 112 27.25 4.27 -8.48
C LYS A 112 27.23 5.67 -7.85
N PRO A 113 27.41 6.74 -8.65
CA PRO A 113 27.30 8.09 -8.16
C PRO A 113 25.84 8.40 -7.81
N ILE A 114 25.65 9.30 -6.84
CA ILE A 114 24.33 9.84 -6.52
C ILE A 114 24.00 10.93 -7.55
N TYR A 115 22.98 10.71 -8.37
CA TYR A 115 22.43 11.63 -9.35
C TYR A 115 21.38 12.54 -8.74
N VAL A 116 20.48 11.99 -7.91
CA VAL A 116 19.41 12.74 -7.25
C VAL A 116 19.48 12.54 -5.73
N PRO A 117 20.10 13.47 -4.99
CA PRO A 117 20.24 13.34 -3.54
C PRO A 117 18.91 13.60 -2.82
N ALA A 118 18.48 12.64 -2.01
CA ALA A 118 17.27 12.72 -1.18
C ALA A 118 17.28 13.94 -0.25
N GLY A 119 16.17 14.69 -0.21
CA GLY A 119 16.04 15.91 0.58
C GLY A 119 15.70 15.63 2.05
N PRO A 120 15.92 16.58 2.97
CA PRO A 120 15.58 16.36 4.38
C PRO A 120 14.08 16.12 4.59
N TRP A 121 13.21 16.83 3.87
CA TRP A 121 11.75 16.76 4.09
C TRP A 121 11.03 15.73 3.21
N GLY A 122 11.76 14.86 2.52
CA GLY A 122 11.23 13.96 1.50
C GLY A 122 11.68 14.35 0.10
N MET A 123 11.28 13.55 -0.89
CA MET A 123 11.70 13.68 -2.28
C MET A 123 10.63 13.05 -3.21
N PRO A 124 10.16 13.72 -4.28
CA PRO A 124 9.08 13.22 -5.14
C PRO A 124 9.57 12.15 -6.14
N TYR A 125 10.03 11.04 -5.61
CA TYR A 125 10.44 9.84 -6.34
C TYR A 125 9.78 8.63 -5.67
N ALA A 126 10.20 7.40 -5.98
CA ALA A 126 9.78 6.21 -5.25
C ALA A 126 10.39 6.17 -3.84
N CYS A 127 10.04 7.14 -3.01
CA CYS A 127 10.51 7.32 -1.65
C CYS A 127 9.32 7.53 -0.72
N ASP A 128 9.40 6.91 0.44
CA ASP A 128 8.45 7.11 1.54
C ASP A 128 8.87 8.33 2.38
N LEU A 129 8.02 8.73 3.36
CA LEU A 129 8.24 9.94 4.14
C LEU A 129 9.32 9.75 5.22
N PRO A 130 10.28 10.68 5.37
CA PRO A 130 11.11 10.71 6.57
C PRO A 130 10.25 11.08 7.78
N TYR A 131 10.57 10.49 8.93
CA TYR A 131 9.83 10.70 10.18
C TYR A 131 9.66 12.18 10.56
N GLN A 132 10.66 13.02 10.28
CA GLN A 132 10.60 14.45 10.59
C GLN A 132 9.51 15.20 9.82
N THR A 133 9.20 14.80 8.59
CA THR A 133 8.11 15.42 7.81
C THR A 133 6.76 15.11 8.43
N PHE A 134 6.55 13.86 8.84
CA PHE A 134 5.34 13.46 9.56
C PHE A 134 5.20 14.21 10.89
N GLU A 135 6.27 14.28 11.67
CA GLU A 135 6.25 14.99 12.95
C GLU A 135 5.96 16.50 12.77
N ALA A 136 6.59 17.14 11.79
CA ALA A 136 6.35 18.55 11.47
C ALA A 136 4.91 18.80 11.02
N ALA A 137 4.34 17.92 10.20
CA ALA A 137 2.95 18.00 9.77
C ALA A 137 1.99 17.93 10.97
N LEU A 138 2.18 16.97 11.88
CA LEU A 138 1.34 16.85 13.09
C LEU A 138 1.50 18.04 14.04
N LYS A 139 2.72 18.53 14.24
CA LYS A 139 2.97 19.75 15.04
C LYS A 139 2.23 20.94 14.45
N GLN A 140 2.24 21.09 13.13
CA GLN A 140 1.54 22.19 12.50
C GLN A 140 0.01 22.04 12.56
N ILE A 141 -0.52 20.83 12.37
CA ILE A 141 -1.97 20.60 12.53
C ILE A 141 -2.42 20.97 13.95
N SER A 142 -1.68 20.52 14.96
CA SER A 142 -1.95 20.84 16.37
C SER A 142 -1.88 22.34 16.67
N GLY A 143 -0.91 23.05 16.10
CA GLY A 143 -0.76 24.50 16.29
C GLY A 143 -1.76 25.35 15.51
N ALA A 144 -2.15 24.93 14.30
CA ALA A 144 -3.05 25.68 13.41
C ALA A 144 -4.54 25.45 13.70
N HIS A 145 -4.89 24.31 14.32
CA HIS A 145 -6.25 23.91 14.63
C HIS A 145 -6.41 23.72 16.15
N THR A 146 -6.53 24.83 16.87
CA THR A 146 -6.65 24.88 18.35
C THR A 146 -8.09 25.02 18.85
N ASP A 147 -9.05 25.04 17.92
CA ASP A 147 -10.48 25.12 18.21
C ASP A 147 -11.07 23.83 18.84
#